data_AF-A0A921BFC4-F1
#
_entry.id   AF-A0A921BFC4-F1
#
_cell.length_a   1.000
_cell.length_b   1.000
_cell.length_c   1.000
_cell.angle_alpha   90.00
_cell.angle_beta   90.00
_cell.angle_gamma   90.00
#
_symmetry.space_group_name_H-M   'P 1'
#
loop_
_entity.id
_entity.type
_entity.pdbx_description
1 polymer ?
#
loop_
_entity_poly.entity_id
_entity_poly.type
_entity_poly.pdbx_seq_one_letter_code
_entity_poly.pdbx_strand_id
1 'polypeptide(L)' 'MRHRSQDYLGPIYWGAASYEEVLATHSPLLESEDCTHDDTLTIMYTSGTTGRPKGAIITQGMTFWNAVNSVEYYPAPSP' A
#
# COMPACT_ATOMS: atom_id res chain seq x y z
N MET A 1 -34.24 -10.62 12.01
CA MET A 1 -33.18 -10.52 10.99
C MET A 1 -33.53 -9.39 10.04
N ARG A 2 -32.98 -8.19 10.26
CA ARG A 2 -33.05 -7.09 9.30
C ARG A 2 -31.63 -6.81 8.86
N HIS A 3 -31.44 -7.00 7.56
CA HIS A 3 -30.27 -6.62 6.78
C HIS A 3 -30.04 -5.12 7.00
N ARG A 4 -29.08 -4.78 7.87
CA ARG A 4 -28.60 -3.40 7.98
C ARG A 4 -27.53 -3.28 6.90
N SER A 5 -27.94 -2.83 5.71
CA SER A 5 -27.03 -2.14 4.82
C SER A 5 -26.44 -1.01 5.65
N GLN A 6 -25.19 -1.19 6.09
CA GLN A 6 -24.40 -0.05 6.51
C GLN A 6 -24.12 0.71 5.23
N ASP A 7 -25.00 1.65 4.96
CA ASP A 7 -24.74 2.74 4.03
C ASP A 7 -23.42 3.36 4.48
N TYR A 8 -22.42 3.32 3.60
CA TYR A 8 -21.13 3.99 3.77
C TYR A 8 -21.35 5.51 3.76
N LEU A 9 -21.99 6.02 4.81
CA LEU A 9 -22.16 7.45 5.05
C LEU A 9 -20.85 7.94 5.68
N GLY A 10 -20.01 8.63 4.91
CA GLY A 10 -18.85 9.35 5.47
C GLY A 10 -19.29 10.37 6.53
N PRO A 11 -18.39 10.89 7.39
CA PRO A 11 -16.93 10.72 7.44
C PRO A 11 -16.45 10.07 8.75
N ILE A 12 -15.52 9.10 8.68
CA ILE A 12 -14.86 8.55 9.90
C ILE A 12 -13.59 9.34 10.27
N TYR A 13 -13.16 10.27 9.41
CA TYR A 13 -12.02 11.15 9.66
C TYR A 13 -12.48 12.61 9.64
N TRP A 14 -12.24 13.33 10.73
CA TRP A 14 -12.61 14.74 10.91
C TRP A 14 -12.24 15.60 9.69
N GLY A 15 -13.23 15.95 8.86
CA GLY A 15 -13.08 16.90 7.75
C GLY A 15 -12.48 16.35 6.44
N ALA A 16 -12.31 15.03 6.29
CA ALA A 16 -11.84 14.45 5.03
C ALA A 16 -12.98 14.30 3.99
N ALA A 17 -12.69 14.62 2.73
CA ALA A 17 -13.60 14.38 1.60
C ALA A 17 -13.81 12.86 1.38
N SER A 18 -14.96 12.49 0.81
CA SER A 18 -15.26 11.07 0.55
C SER A 18 -14.39 10.51 -0.59
N TYR A 19 -13.97 9.24 -0.50
CA TYR A 19 -13.08 8.63 -1.50
C TYR A 19 -13.64 8.73 -2.93
N GLU A 20 -14.92 8.39 -3.10
CA GLU A 20 -15.60 8.41 -4.40
C GLU A 20 -15.71 9.84 -4.97
N GLU A 21 -15.96 10.83 -4.13
CA GLU A 21 -16.04 12.24 -4.53
C GLU A 21 -14.67 12.77 -4.97
N VAL A 22 -13.60 12.43 -4.24
CA VAL A 22 -12.24 12.80 -4.62
C VAL A 22 -11.87 12.14 -5.94
N LEU A 23 -12.15 10.84 -6.11
CA LEU A 23 -11.85 10.12 -7.34
C LEU A 23 -12.61 10.68 -8.54
N ALA A 24 -13.88 11.07 -8.36
CA ALA A 24 -14.71 11.63 -9.42
C ALA A 24 -14.31 13.06 -9.85
N THR A 25 -13.64 13.82 -8.98
CA THR A 25 -13.33 15.23 -9.21
C THR A 25 -11.84 15.50 -9.47
N HIS A 26 -10.97 14.54 -9.18
CA HIS A 26 -9.54 14.68 -9.42
C HIS A 26 -9.21 14.55 -10.91
N SER A 27 -8.23 15.34 -11.39
CA SER A 27 -7.71 15.19 -12.77
C SER A 27 -6.79 13.97 -12.88
N PRO A 28 -6.80 13.18 -13.98
CA PRO A 28 -5.91 12.02 -14.09
C PRO A 28 -4.44 12.36 -13.84
N LEU A 29 -3.75 11.52 -13.08
CA LEU A 29 -2.28 11.54 -13.03
C LEU A 29 -1.76 10.92 -14.33
N LEU A 30 -1.29 11.77 -15.23
CA LEU A 30 -0.80 11.38 -16.56
C LEU A 30 0.68 11.01 -16.57
N GLU A 31 1.40 11.46 -15.55
CA GLU A 31 2.85 11.30 -15.43
C GLU A 31 3.17 10.57 -14.13
N SER A 32 4.14 9.66 -14.22
CA SER A 32 4.77 9.07 -13.05
C SER A 32 6.01 9.87 -12.67
N GLU A 33 6.29 9.95 -11.38
CA GLU A 33 7.56 10.47 -10.90
C GLU A 33 8.71 9.54 -11.28
N ASP A 34 9.84 10.13 -11.66
CA ASP A 34 11.08 9.39 -11.86
C ASP A 34 11.55 8.81 -10.52
N CYS A 35 11.67 7.49 -10.44
CA CYS A 35 12.13 6.78 -9.26
C CYS A 35 13.33 5.89 -9.60
N THR A 36 14.22 5.76 -8.63
CA THR A 36 15.41 4.90 -8.65
C THR A 36 15.24 3.73 -7.68
N HIS A 37 16.16 2.76 -7.74
CA HIS A 37 16.15 1.62 -6.82
C HIS A 37 16.45 1.98 -5.36
N ASP A 38 17.05 3.14 -5.11
CA ASP A 38 17.40 3.59 -3.77
C ASP A 38 16.24 4.37 -3.09
N ASP A 39 15.20 4.70 -3.85
CA ASP A 39 14.05 5.42 -3.31
C ASP A 39 13.23 4.53 -2.37
N THR A 40 12.76 5.14 -1.28
CA THR A 40 11.94 4.46 -0.28
C THR A 40 10.57 4.14 -0.87
N LEU A 41 10.19 2.86 -0.81
CA LEU A 41 8.88 2.38 -1.25
C LEU A 41 7.93 2.18 -0.08
N THR A 42 8.40 1.62 1.04
CA THR A 42 7.54 1.28 2.19
C THR A 42 8.30 1.39 3.50
N ILE A 43 7.62 1.79 4.57
CA ILE A 43 8.13 1.65 5.94
C ILE A 43 7.27 0.62 6.67
N MET A 44 7.87 -0.53 6.96
CA MET A 44 7.18 -1.62 7.65
C MET A 44 7.44 -1.53 9.16
N TYR A 45 6.37 -1.32 9.94
CA TYR A 45 6.46 -1.32 11.39
C TYR A 45 6.31 -2.72 11.95
N THR A 46 7.21 -3.09 12.86
CA THR A 46 7.16 -4.35 13.60
C THR A 46 7.05 -4.06 15.09
N SER A 47 6.38 -4.94 15.85
CA SER A 47 6.06 -4.71 17.26
C SER A 47 7.30 -4.47 18.14
N GLY A 48 8.44 -5.06 17.79
CA GLY A 48 9.71 -4.91 18.51
C GLY A 48 9.69 -5.51 19.92
N THR A 49 10.78 -6.14 20.36
CA THR A 49 10.86 -6.75 21.71
C THR A 49 11.01 -5.72 22.83
N THR A 50 11.33 -4.47 22.51
CA THR A 50 11.54 -3.37 23.46
C THR A 50 10.28 -2.52 23.69
N GLY A 51 9.11 -2.95 23.19
CA GLY A 51 7.82 -2.27 23.35
C GLY A 51 7.62 -1.02 22.48
N ARG A 52 8.66 -0.59 21.75
CA ARG A 52 8.57 0.50 20.76
C ARG A 52 8.68 -0.08 19.36
N PRO A 53 7.67 0.13 18.48
CA PRO A 53 7.75 -0.32 17.12
C PRO A 53 8.95 0.26 16.37
N LYS A 54 9.60 -0.55 15.53
CA LYS A 54 10.69 -0.12 14.65
C LYS A 54 10.20 -0.09 13.22
N GLY A 55 10.44 1.01 12.51
CA GLY A 55 10.17 1.14 11.09
C GLY A 55 11.35 0.63 10.26
N ALA A 56 11.15 -0.46 9.53
CA ALA A 56 12.10 -0.93 8.52
C ALA A 56 11.80 -0.21 7.20
N ILE A 57 12.79 0.52 6.68
CA ILE A 57 12.70 1.14 5.35
C ILE A 57 12.97 0.07 4.30
N ILE A 58 12.06 -0.05 3.35
CA ILE A 58 12.15 -0.94 2.19
C ILE A 58 12.19 -0.06 0.95
N THR A 59 13.26 -0.17 0.16
CA THR A 59 13.40 0.58 -1.09
C THR A 59 12.75 -0.13 -2.27
N GLN A 60 12.61 0.58 -3.39
CA GLN A 60 12.18 0.02 -4.67
C GLN A 60 13.06 -1.17 -5.08
N GLY A 61 14.39 -1.04 -4.96
CA GLY A 61 15.36 -2.09 -5.29
C GLY A 61 15.25 -3.33 -4.42
N MET A 62 15.02 -3.18 -3.12
CA MET A 62 14.82 -4.32 -2.21
C MET A 62 13.60 -5.15 -2.61
N THR A 63 12.50 -4.48 -2.94
CA THR A 63 11.26 -5.14 -3.38
C THR A 63 11.43 -5.80 -4.75
N PHE A 64 12.10 -5.11 -5.68
CA PHE A 64 12.41 -5.67 -7.01
C PHE A 64 13.20 -6.98 -6.91
N TRP A 65 14.31 -6.99 -6.17
CA TRP A 65 15.13 -8.19 -6.01
C TRP A 65 14.41 -9.29 -5.22
N ASN A 66 13.58 -8.94 -4.24
CA ASN A 66 12.73 -9.91 -3.57
C ASN A 66 11.76 -10.60 -4.55
N ALA A 67 11.13 -9.85 -5.45
CA ALA A 67 10.22 -10.41 -6.46
C ALA A 67 10.95 -11.32 -7.45
N VAL A 68 12.11 -10.88 -7.98
CA VAL A 68 12.95 -11.70 -8.89
C VAL A 68 13.34 -13.01 -8.22
N ASN A 69 13.86 -12.95 -6.99
CA ASN A 69 14.27 -14.15 -6.26
C ASN A 69 13.07 -15.06 -5.93
N SER A 70 11.89 -14.50 -5.67
CA SER A 70 10.69 -15.27 -5.35
C SER A 70 10.23 -16.14 -6.52
N VAL A 71 10.33 -15.63 -7.76
CA VAL A 71 9.99 -16.40 -8.96
C VAL A 71 10.95 -17.58 -9.17
N GLU A 72 12.24 -17.39 -8.88
CA GLU A 72 13.25 -18.45 -8.97
C GLU A 72 13.00 -19.56 -7.94
N TYR A 73 12.74 -19.20 -6.68
CA TYR A 73 12.55 -20.18 -5.59
C TYR A 73 11.15 -20.83 -5.58
N TYR A 74 10.13 -20.16 -6.11
CA TYR A 74 8.75 -20.64 -6.16
C TYR A 74 8.21 -20.54 -7.60
N PRO A 75 8.68 -21.39 -8.52
CA PRO A 75 8.15 -21.40 -9.88
C PRO A 75 6.66 -21.72 -9.85
N ALA A 76 5.90 -21.11 -10.76
CA ALA A 76 4.47 -21.38 -10.90
C ALA A 76 4.25 -22.90 -11.06
N PRO A 77 3.21 -23.48 -10.43
CA PRO A 77 2.90 -24.89 -10.59
C PRO A 77 2.68 -25.20 -12.07
N SER A 78 3.14 -26.39 -12.51
CA SER A 78 2.88 -26.87 -13.87
C SER A 78 1.36 -26.90 -14.13
N PRO A 79 0.92 -26.58 -15.36
CA PRO A 79 -0.50 -26.57 -15.72
C PRO A 79 -1.21 -27.90 -15.49
#